data_AF-A0A3D4LK94-F1
#
_entry.id   AF-A0A3D4LK94-F1
#
_cell.length_a   1.000
_cell.length_b   1.000
_cell.length_c   1.000
_cell.angle_alpha   90.00
_cell.angle_beta   90.00
_cell.angle_gamma   90.00
#
_symmetry.space_group_name_H-M   'P 1'
#
loop_
_entity.id
_entity.type
_entity.pdbx_description
1 polymer ?
#
loop_
_entity_poly.entity_id
_entity_poly.type
_entity_poly.pdbx_seq_one_letter_code
_entity_poly.pdbx_strand_id
1 'polypeptide(L)'
;RKPGSGTRRLIEQRLSDKGISLDDLNIISYIDSNEMIKKMIELDLGISFISKIAVKNEIELKVIKTLRINGLDLKRSFYFVHNKNRTLSPLVEAFKNFLISWKY
;
A
#
# COMPACT_ATOMS: atom_id res chain seq x y z
N ARG A 1 0.52 -6.03 7.96
CA ARG A 1 0.79 -4.57 8.07
C ARG A 1 0.51 -4.10 9.50
N LYS A 2 1.28 -3.15 10.06
CA LYS A 2 1.04 -2.65 11.43
C LYS A 2 -0.35 -2.01 11.62
N PRO A 3 -0.93 -2.10 12.83
CA PRO A 3 -2.11 -1.33 13.23
C PRO A 3 -1.95 0.16 12.89
N GLY A 4 -3.04 0.81 12.48
CA GLY A 4 -3.06 2.25 12.18
C GLY A 4 -2.47 2.68 10.83
N SER A 5 -1.82 1.78 10.06
CA SER A 5 -1.34 2.14 8.71
C SER A 5 -2.51 2.33 7.74
N GLY A 6 -2.43 3.35 6.86
CA GLY A 6 -3.48 3.62 5.87
C GLY A 6 -3.76 2.44 4.93
N THR A 7 -2.72 1.66 4.58
CA THR A 7 -2.87 0.41 3.82
C THR A 7 -3.71 -0.61 4.57
N ARG A 8 -3.49 -0.79 5.89
CA ARG A 8 -4.25 -1.74 6.70
C ARG A 8 -5.71 -1.34 6.79
N ARG A 9 -6.00 -0.06 7.04
CA ARG A 9 -7.38 0.45 7.10
C ARG A 9 -8.16 0.16 5.82
N LEU A 10 -7.54 0.38 4.66
CA LEU A 10 -8.15 0.04 3.38
C LEU A 10 -8.43 -1.46 3.26
N ILE A 11 -7.47 -2.32 3.62
CA ILE A 11 -7.64 -3.77 3.53
C ILE A 11 -8.77 -4.24 4.45
N GLU A 12 -8.77 -3.80 5.71
CA GLU A 12 -9.80 -4.12 6.70
C GLU A 12 -11.19 -3.72 6.19
N GLN A 13 -11.33 -2.49 5.69
CA GLN A 13 -12.59 -2.02 5.12
C GLN A 13 -13.05 -2.89 3.96
N ARG A 14 -12.16 -3.19 3.00
CA ARG A 14 -12.51 -3.95 1.79
C ARG A 14 -12.81 -5.43 2.05
N LEU A 15 -12.17 -6.02 3.05
CA LEU A 15 -12.48 -7.37 3.51
C LEU A 15 -13.81 -7.39 4.27
N SER A 16 -14.05 -6.39 5.12
CA SER A 16 -15.31 -6.24 5.85
C SER A 16 -16.51 -6.02 4.92
N ASP A 17 -16.35 -5.24 3.83
CA ASP A 17 -17.35 -5.09 2.76
C ASP A 17 -17.73 -6.45 2.11
N LYS A 18 -16.89 -7.48 2.28
CA LYS A 18 -17.11 -8.86 1.81
C LYS A 18 -17.49 -9.83 2.93
N GLY A 19 -17.74 -9.34 4.14
CA GLY A 19 -18.07 -10.18 5.30
C GLY A 19 -16.89 -10.95 5.88
N ILE A 20 -15.64 -10.54 5.59
CA ILE A 20 -14.43 -11.17 6.11
C ILE A 20 -13.85 -10.28 7.22
N SER A 21 -13.80 -10.78 8.45
CA SER A 21 -13.09 -10.20 9.57
C SER A 21 -11.59 -10.49 9.50
N LEU A 22 -10.77 -9.72 10.21
CA LEU A 22 -9.38 -10.09 10.43
C LEU A 22 -9.22 -11.35 11.28
N ASP A 23 -10.21 -11.66 12.12
CA ASP A 23 -10.21 -12.87 12.95
C ASP A 23 -10.41 -14.14 12.11
N ASP A 24 -10.92 -14.00 10.88
CA ASP A 24 -11.02 -15.09 9.90
C ASP A 24 -9.67 -15.40 9.23
N LEU A 25 -8.64 -14.58 9.47
CA LEU A 25 -7.33 -14.70 8.84
C LEU A 25 -6.28 -15.24 9.82
N ASN A 26 -5.41 -16.11 9.34
CA ASN A 26 -4.22 -16.51 10.08
C ASN A 26 -3.14 -15.41 10.01
N ILE A 27 -3.19 -14.44 10.93
CA ILE A 27 -2.23 -13.34 10.99
C ILE A 27 -1.00 -13.75 11.80
N ILE A 28 0.09 -14.07 11.10
CA ILE A 28 1.35 -14.49 11.73
C ILE A 28 2.21 -13.32 12.26
N SER A 29 2.03 -12.10 11.74
CA SER A 29 2.86 -10.94 12.13
C SER A 29 2.29 -9.58 11.68
N TYR A 30 2.68 -8.52 12.39
CA TYR A 30 2.35 -7.12 12.09
C TYR A 30 3.61 -6.29 11.86
N ILE A 31 3.85 -5.92 10.59
CA ILE A 31 5.08 -5.24 10.17
C ILE A 31 4.78 -3.90 9.50
N ASP A 32 5.65 -2.92 9.69
CA ASP A 32 5.53 -1.58 9.13
C ASP A 32 6.54 -1.24 8.03
N SER A 33 7.67 -1.93 7.98
CA SER A 33 8.64 -1.84 6.88
C SER A 33 8.21 -2.66 5.66
N ASN A 34 8.22 -2.03 4.48
CA ASN A 34 8.00 -2.73 3.21
C ASN A 34 9.13 -3.74 2.95
N GLU A 35 10.37 -3.39 3.24
CA GLU A 35 11.54 -4.24 3.01
C GLU A 35 11.50 -5.50 3.87
N MET A 36 11.07 -5.37 5.13
CA MET A 36 10.89 -6.54 5.99
C MET A 36 9.76 -7.45 5.51
N ILE A 37 8.65 -6.87 5.03
CA ILE A 37 7.55 -7.66 4.44
C ILE A 37 8.04 -8.43 3.20
N LYS A 38 8.76 -7.77 2.29
CA LYS A 38 9.34 -8.42 1.11
C LYS A 38 10.26 -9.56 1.52
N LYS A 39 11.16 -9.32 2.48
CA LYS A 39 12.10 -10.34 2.92
C LYS A 39 11.42 -11.57 3.51
N MET A 40 10.34 -11.39 4.25
CA MET A 40 9.56 -12.51 4.77
C MET A 40 8.83 -13.30 3.68
N ILE A 41 8.35 -12.62 2.63
CA ILE A 41 7.75 -13.29 1.46
C ILE A 41 8.83 -14.09 0.71
N GLU A 42 10.02 -13.53 0.51
CA GLU A 42 11.15 -14.23 -0.13
C GLU A 42 11.63 -15.46 0.66
N LEU A 43 11.43 -15.47 1.98
CA LEU A 43 11.75 -16.59 2.87
C LEU A 43 10.58 -17.57 3.04
N ASP A 44 9.56 -17.47 2.18
CA ASP A 44 8.36 -18.32 2.18
C ASP A 44 7.59 -18.34 3.51
N LEU A 45 7.67 -17.26 4.29
CA LEU A 45 7.01 -17.19 5.61
C LEU A 45 5.53 -16.86 5.50
N GLY A 46 5.04 -16.40 4.34
CA GLY A 46 3.62 -16.14 4.12
C GLY A 46 3.35 -15.13 3.00
N ILE A 47 2.13 -14.56 3.01
CA ILE A 47 1.68 -13.57 2.03
C ILE A 47 1.32 -12.25 2.73
N SER A 48 1.38 -11.14 1.99
CA SER A 48 0.94 -9.84 2.50
C SER A 48 0.36 -8.99 1.38
N PHE A 49 -0.52 -8.07 1.76
CA PHE A 49 -0.91 -6.95 0.91
C PHE A 49 0.18 -5.87 0.93
N ILE A 50 0.63 -5.46 -0.24
CA ILE A 50 1.65 -4.41 -0.43
C ILE A 50 1.34 -3.60 -1.68
N SER A 51 1.77 -2.33 -1.71
CA SER A 51 1.62 -1.49 -2.89
C SER A 51 2.36 -2.10 -4.07
N LYS A 52 1.72 -2.23 -5.24
CA LYS A 52 2.38 -2.71 -6.46
C LYS A 52 3.63 -1.90 -6.81
N ILE A 53 3.59 -0.59 -6.56
CA ILE A 53 4.74 0.33 -6.74
C ILE A 53 5.93 -0.10 -5.88
N ALA A 54 5.69 -0.55 -4.65
CA ALA A 54 6.75 -0.89 -3.72
C ALA A 54 7.43 -2.23 -4.04
N VAL A 55 6.77 -3.11 -4.80
CA VAL A 55 7.29 -4.44 -5.18
C VAL A 55 7.62 -4.57 -6.67
N LYS A 56 7.73 -3.44 -7.39
CA LYS A 56 7.93 -3.45 -8.84
C LYS A 56 9.17 -4.24 -9.24
N ASN A 57 10.30 -3.95 -8.60
CA ASN A 57 11.58 -4.59 -8.91
C ASN A 57 11.52 -6.10 -8.62
N GLU A 58 10.92 -6.49 -7.50
CA GLU A 58 10.82 -7.89 -7.07
C GLU A 58 9.95 -8.71 -8.02
N ILE A 59 8.92 -8.10 -8.61
CA ILE A 59 8.11 -8.71 -9.67
C ILE A 59 8.91 -8.85 -10.95
N GLU A 60 9.65 -7.81 -11.37
CA GLU A 60 10.48 -7.83 -12.58
C GLU A 60 11.60 -8.87 -12.48
N LEU A 61 12.21 -9.00 -11.31
CA LEU A 61 13.21 -10.01 -10.98
C LEU A 61 12.62 -11.40 -10.72
N LYS A 62 11.29 -11.55 -10.73
CA LYS A 62 10.56 -12.79 -10.48
C LYS A 62 10.83 -13.45 -9.12
N VAL A 63 11.30 -12.67 -8.14
CA VAL A 63 11.52 -13.14 -6.77
C VAL A 63 10.25 -13.08 -5.91
N ILE A 64 9.30 -12.20 -6.27
CA ILE A 64 7.97 -12.15 -5.66
C ILE A 64 6.90 -12.30 -6.73
N LYS A 65 5.92 -13.18 -6.46
CA LYS A 65 4.73 -13.36 -7.30
C LYS A 65 3.56 -12.55 -6.75
N THR A 66 2.76 -11.99 -7.65
CA THR A 66 1.52 -11.28 -7.27
C THR A 66 0.31 -12.20 -7.37
N LEU A 67 -0.60 -12.09 -6.42
CA LEU A 67 -1.88 -12.79 -6.42
C LEU A 67 -3.01 -11.80 -6.69
N ARG A 68 -3.90 -12.15 -7.63
CA ARG A 68 -5.12 -11.37 -7.90
C ARG A 68 -6.30 -12.05 -7.21
N ILE A 69 -6.99 -11.29 -6.35
CA ILE A 69 -8.18 -11.76 -5.65
C ILE A 69 -9.40 -11.21 -6.39
N ASN A 70 -10.24 -12.10 -6.91
CA ASN A 70 -11.47 -11.71 -7.61
C ASN A 70 -12.46 -11.05 -6.64
N GLY A 71 -13.08 -9.96 -7.09
CA GLY A 71 -14.05 -9.22 -6.29
C GLY A 71 -13.46 -8.30 -5.21
N LEU A 72 -12.14 -8.25 -5.04
CA LEU A 72 -11.47 -7.38 -4.04
C LEU A 72 -10.71 -6.23 -4.74
N ASP A 73 -11.29 -5.03 -4.73
CA ASP A 73 -10.63 -3.83 -5.26
C ASP A 73 -9.90 -3.06 -4.15
N LEU A 74 -8.57 -3.07 -4.23
CA LEU A 74 -7.66 -2.38 -3.29
C LEU A 74 -7.04 -1.12 -3.89
N LYS A 75 -7.65 -0.54 -4.92
CA LYS A 75 -7.24 0.77 -5.45
C LYS A 75 -7.37 1.85 -4.38
N ARG A 76 -6.35 2.71 -4.34
CA ARG A 76 -6.33 3.92 -3.50
C ARG A 76 -5.58 5.02 -4.23
N SER A 77 -5.96 6.26 -3.94
CA SER A 77 -5.31 7.44 -4.48
C SER A 77 -4.20 7.91 -3.54
N PHE A 78 -3.15 8.50 -4.11
CA PHE A 78 -2.24 9.36 -3.37
C PHE A 78 -2.79 10.78 -3.35
N TYR A 79 -2.56 11.49 -2.25
CA TYR A 79 -3.06 12.85 -2.06
C TYR A 79 -1.90 13.76 -1.66
N PHE A 80 -1.85 14.94 -2.28
CA PHE A 80 -1.02 16.03 -1.81
C PHE A 80 -1.82 16.85 -0.79
N VAL A 81 -1.42 16.82 0.47
CA VAL A 81 -2.13 17.51 1.57
C VAL A 81 -1.33 18.74 2.00
N HIS A 82 -1.99 19.89 2.02
CA HIS A 82 -1.42 21.14 2.54
C HIS A 82 -2.46 21.95 3.30
N ASN A 83 -2.02 22.88 4.15
CA ASN A 83 -2.93 23.80 4.82
C ASN A 83 -3.50 24.80 3.81
N LYS A 84 -4.82 24.86 3.68
CA LYS A 84 -5.52 25.79 2.80
C LYS A 84 -5.30 27.27 3.16
N ASN A 85 -4.95 27.56 4.43
CA ASN A 85 -4.70 28.91 4.94
C ASN A 85 -3.23 29.35 4.78
N ARG A 86 -2.36 28.52 4.17
CA ARG A 86 -0.97 28.89 3.90
C ARG A 86 -0.76 29.01 2.40
N THR A 87 -0.23 30.16 1.98
CA THR A 87 0.27 30.36 0.62
C THR A 87 1.46 29.41 0.39
N LEU A 88 1.42 28.66 -0.70
CA LEU A 88 2.53 27.81 -1.10
C LEU A 88 3.64 28.70 -1.66
N SER A 89 4.90 28.42 -1.31
CA SER A 89 6.02 29.08 -1.99
C SER A 89 6.07 28.63 -3.45
N PRO A 90 6.69 29.42 -4.36
CA PRO A 90 6.84 29.02 -5.76
C PRO A 90 7.46 27.63 -5.93
N LEU A 91 8.42 27.26 -5.07
CA LEU A 91 9.04 25.93 -5.06
C LEU A 91 8.03 24.81 -4.72
N VAL A 92 7.19 25.03 -3.71
CA VAL A 92 6.19 24.04 -3.30
C VAL A 92 5.09 23.92 -4.34
N GLU A 93 4.70 25.02 -4.99
CA GLU A 93 3.74 25.01 -6.08
C GLU A 93 4.28 24.27 -7.31
N ALA A 94 5.54 24.51 -7.68
CA ALA A 94 6.21 23.76 -8.74
C ALA A 94 6.25 22.25 -8.42
N PHE A 95 6.58 21.89 -7.17
CA PHE A 95 6.57 20.49 -6.73
C PHE A 95 5.17 19.87 -6.74
N LYS A 96 4.15 20.60 -6.29
CA LYS A 96 2.74 20.16 -6.36
C LYS A 96 2.32 19.88 -7.80
N ASN A 97 2.64 20.78 -8.73
CA ASN A 97 2.28 20.63 -10.14
C ASN A 97 3.03 19.45 -10.79
N PHE A 98 4.30 19.26 -10.46
CA PHE A 98 5.07 18.07 -10.84
C PHE A 98 4.40 16.79 -10.34
N LEU A 99 4.03 16.71 -9.06
CA LEU A 99 3.39 15.52 -8.49
C LEU A 99 2.01 15.21 -9.10
N ILE A 100 1.18 16.24 -9.35
CA ILE A 100 -0.16 16.05 -9.91
C ILE A 100 -0.11 15.60 -11.37
N SER A 101 0.89 16.06 -12.13
CA SER A 101 1.10 15.65 -13.53
C SER A 101 1.83 14.31 -13.67
N TRP A 102 2.41 13.78 -12.59
CA TRP A 102 3.18 12.55 -12.62
C TRP A 102 2.31 11.34 -12.96
N LYS A 103 2.64 10.66 -14.05
CA LYS A 103 1.99 9.42 -14.47
C LYS A 103 2.87 8.24 -14.08
N TYR A 104 2.31 7.34 -13.27
CA TYR A 104 2.89 6.04 -12.91
C TYR A 104 2.23 4.93 -13.74
#